data_AF-A0A7K1VXE7-F1
#
_entry.id   AF-A0A7K1VXE7-F1
#
_cell.length_a   1.000
_cell.length_b   1.000
_cell.length_c   1.000
_cell.angle_alpha   90.00
_cell.angle_beta   90.00
_cell.angle_gamma   90.00
#
_symmetry.space_group_name_H-M   'P 1'
#
loop_
_entity.id
_entity.type
_entity.pdbx_description
1 polymer ?
#
loop_
_entity_poly.entity_id
_entity_poly.type
_entity_poly.pdbx_seq_one_letter_code
_entity_poly.pdbx_strand_id
1 'polypeptide(L)'
;MSSVFRTLLVPALLALTSFALPSPVAAAAATPAAGTMCLNSNYPTTRIVNVASCNSGSSQRWTVSGEAIYQSAHPGMCLTSDYPRTRIVNVEPCDSGTRQRWTVSGEAIYQSAHPGMCLTSDHPRTRIVNVEPCNPSGIRQHWTGQGEQISMTLV
;
A
#
# COMPACT_ATOMS: atom_id res chain seq x y z
N MET A 1 -41.63 -32.12 -77.18
CA MET A 1 -40.70 -32.66 -76.16
C MET A 1 -40.18 -31.50 -75.32
N SER A 2 -39.99 -31.73 -74.01
CA SER A 2 -39.31 -30.88 -73.01
C SER A 2 -40.19 -29.78 -72.38
N SER A 3 -40.97 -30.11 -71.35
CA SER A 3 -40.69 -30.21 -69.90
C SER A 3 -40.69 -28.86 -69.17
N VAL A 4 -41.77 -28.65 -68.39
CA VAL A 4 -41.94 -27.57 -67.42
C VAL A 4 -41.14 -27.92 -66.17
N PHE A 5 -40.19 -27.07 -65.77
CA PHE A 5 -39.54 -27.15 -64.46
C PHE A 5 -40.02 -25.99 -63.58
N ARG A 6 -40.77 -26.33 -62.54
CA ARG A 6 -41.28 -25.43 -61.51
C ARG A 6 -40.25 -25.41 -60.38
N THR A 7 -39.39 -24.40 -60.36
CA THR A 7 -38.35 -24.27 -59.32
C THR A 7 -38.96 -23.65 -58.07
N LEU A 8 -38.94 -24.41 -56.97
CA LEU A 8 -39.40 -23.99 -55.64
C LEU A 8 -38.38 -23.03 -55.00
N LEU A 9 -38.88 -21.90 -54.47
CA LEU A 9 -38.14 -20.99 -53.60
C LEU A 9 -37.80 -21.68 -52.28
N VAL A 10 -36.53 -21.64 -51.87
CA VAL A 10 -36.10 -21.95 -50.49
C VAL A 10 -35.51 -20.65 -49.90
N PRO A 11 -36.11 -20.05 -48.87
CA PRO A 11 -35.48 -18.94 -48.17
C PRO A 11 -34.44 -19.51 -47.20
N ALA A 12 -33.17 -19.26 -47.47
CA ALA A 12 -32.08 -19.56 -46.55
C ALA A 12 -32.13 -18.55 -45.38
N LEU A 13 -32.66 -18.97 -44.24
CA LEU A 13 -32.57 -18.23 -42.97
C LEU A 13 -31.13 -18.31 -42.45
N LEU A 14 -30.37 -17.22 -42.64
CA LEU A 14 -29.09 -16.99 -41.98
C LEU A 14 -29.34 -16.75 -40.48
N ALA A 15 -29.10 -17.77 -39.66
CA ALA A 15 -29.05 -17.61 -38.21
C ALA A 15 -27.79 -16.83 -37.84
N LEU A 16 -27.96 -15.55 -37.47
CA LEU A 16 -26.93 -14.73 -36.85
C LEU A 16 -26.66 -15.26 -35.43
N THR A 17 -25.61 -16.05 -35.26
CA THR A 17 -25.12 -16.43 -33.94
C THR A 17 -24.41 -15.24 -33.30
N SER A 18 -25.10 -14.57 -32.39
CA SER A 18 -24.52 -13.51 -31.54
C SER A 18 -23.38 -14.09 -30.70
N PHE A 19 -22.13 -13.81 -31.10
CA PHE A 19 -20.97 -14.05 -30.26
C PHE A 19 -20.95 -13.00 -29.14
N ALA A 20 -21.49 -13.35 -27.98
CA ALA A 20 -21.27 -12.61 -26.75
C ALA A 20 -19.79 -12.80 -26.35
N LEU A 21 -18.97 -11.78 -26.58
CA LEU A 21 -17.60 -11.74 -26.06
C LEU A 21 -17.66 -11.72 -24.53
N PRO A 22 -16.95 -12.61 -23.82
CA PRO A 22 -16.88 -12.54 -22.37
C PRO A 22 -16.22 -11.22 -21.98
N SER A 23 -16.96 -10.37 -21.26
CA SER A 23 -16.41 -9.17 -20.63
C SER A 23 -15.21 -9.57 -19.76
N PRO A 24 -14.07 -8.86 -19.84
CA PRO A 24 -13.00 -9.08 -18.88
C PRO A 24 -13.53 -8.66 -17.50
N VAL A 25 -13.85 -9.63 -16.66
CA VAL A 25 -14.06 -9.37 -15.24
C VAL A 25 -12.69 -8.93 -14.73
N ALA A 26 -12.53 -7.63 -14.52
CA ALA A 26 -11.37 -7.10 -13.81
C ALA A 26 -11.35 -7.79 -12.44
N ALA A 27 -10.38 -8.70 -12.25
CA ALA A 27 -10.15 -9.29 -10.95
C ALA A 27 -9.83 -8.15 -10.00
N ALA A 28 -10.75 -7.86 -9.07
CA ALA A 28 -10.48 -6.93 -7.99
C ALA A 28 -9.27 -7.47 -7.23
N ALA A 29 -8.15 -6.76 -7.28
CA ALA A 29 -6.98 -7.10 -6.49
C ALA A 29 -7.40 -7.08 -5.02
N ALA A 30 -7.23 -8.20 -4.32
CA ALA A 30 -7.52 -8.27 -2.91
C ALA A 30 -6.62 -7.28 -2.16
N THR A 31 -7.19 -6.45 -1.30
CA THR A 31 -6.41 -5.60 -0.41
C THR A 31 -5.62 -6.49 0.56
N PRO A 32 -4.30 -6.29 0.72
CA PRO A 32 -3.52 -7.03 1.68
C PRO A 32 -4.12 -6.95 3.08
N ALA A 33 -4.06 -8.04 3.83
CA ALA A 33 -4.61 -8.09 5.17
C ALA A 33 -3.70 -7.34 6.16
N ALA A 34 -4.31 -6.56 7.07
CA ALA A 34 -3.57 -5.93 8.16
C ALA A 34 -3.08 -6.97 9.17
N GLY A 35 -1.84 -6.83 9.62
CA GLY A 35 -1.27 -7.64 10.69
C GLY A 35 -1.55 -7.09 12.09
N THR A 36 -0.97 -7.74 13.09
CA THR A 36 -1.22 -7.48 14.52
C THR A 36 -0.26 -6.44 15.13
N MET A 37 0.71 -5.98 14.35
CA MET A 37 1.74 -5.02 14.77
C MET A 37 1.63 -3.73 13.97
N CYS A 38 1.49 -2.61 14.67
CA CYS A 38 1.19 -1.31 14.10
C CYS A 38 2.30 -0.30 14.34
N LEU A 39 2.53 0.57 13.36
CA LEU A 39 3.39 1.73 13.46
C LEU A 39 2.92 2.59 14.63
N ASN A 40 3.82 2.88 15.55
CA ASN A 40 3.52 3.49 16.83
C ASN A 40 4.55 4.58 17.14
N SER A 41 4.07 5.69 17.71
CA SER A 41 4.92 6.72 18.27
C SER A 41 4.46 7.06 19.68
N ASN A 42 5.38 6.99 20.64
CA ASN A 42 5.16 7.37 22.03
C ASN A 42 5.56 8.82 22.31
N TYR A 43 5.59 9.68 21.28
CA TYR A 43 5.82 11.12 21.45
C TYR A 43 4.76 11.73 22.40
N PRO A 44 5.14 12.62 23.34
CA PRO A 44 6.45 13.27 23.48
C PRO A 44 7.49 12.52 24.32
N THR A 45 7.17 11.34 24.88
CA THR A 45 8.11 10.56 25.71
C THR A 45 9.38 10.17 24.96
N THR A 46 9.25 9.82 23.68
CA THR A 46 10.37 9.57 22.77
C THR A 46 9.99 9.98 21.35
N ARG A 47 11.01 10.34 20.56
CA ARG A 47 10.86 10.61 19.12
C ARG A 47 11.05 9.35 18.27
N ILE A 48 11.63 8.29 18.82
CA ILE A 48 11.89 7.04 18.07
C ILE A 48 10.56 6.37 17.76
N VAL A 49 10.35 6.06 16.48
CA VAL A 49 9.18 5.32 16.00
C VAL A 49 9.41 3.84 16.19
N ASN A 50 8.37 3.15 16.62
CA ASN A 50 8.40 1.73 16.93
C ASN A 50 7.18 1.00 16.37
N VAL A 51 7.13 -0.32 16.54
CA VAL A 51 5.90 -1.09 16.39
C VAL A 51 5.37 -1.58 17.74
N ALA A 52 4.05 -1.61 17.88
CA ALA A 52 3.34 -2.14 19.04
C ALA A 52 2.12 -2.93 18.60
N SER A 53 1.56 -3.76 19.48
CA SER A 53 0.31 -4.48 19.17
C SER A 53 -0.77 -3.47 18.78
N CYS A 54 -1.45 -3.73 17.66
CA CYS A 54 -2.47 -2.85 17.13
C CYS A 54 -3.59 -2.63 18.14
N ASN A 55 -3.97 -1.37 18.35
CA ASN A 55 -5.05 -0.93 19.22
C ASN A 55 -5.65 0.39 18.70
N SER A 56 -6.70 0.90 19.34
CA SER A 56 -7.40 2.13 18.93
C SER A 56 -6.79 3.43 19.49
N GLY A 57 -5.65 3.31 20.17
CA GLY A 57 -4.95 4.40 20.83
C GLY A 57 -4.39 5.43 19.85
N SER A 58 -4.26 6.67 20.32
CA SER A 58 -3.82 7.80 19.50
C SER A 58 -2.37 7.70 19.03
N SER A 59 -1.52 6.91 19.72
CA SER A 59 -0.12 6.68 19.36
C SER A 59 0.08 5.92 18.04
N GLN A 60 -0.97 5.28 17.53
CA GLN A 60 -0.95 4.46 16.30
C GLN A 60 -1.76 5.09 15.17
N ARG A 61 -2.21 6.34 15.34
CA ARG A 61 -2.98 7.06 14.33
C ARG A 61 -2.04 7.93 13.50
N TRP A 62 -2.08 7.68 12.20
CA TRP A 62 -1.27 8.29 11.19
C TRP A 62 -2.16 8.79 10.05
N THR A 63 -1.91 10.02 9.62
CA THR A 63 -2.54 10.57 8.42
C THR A 63 -1.48 10.59 7.32
N VAL A 64 -1.79 10.00 6.16
CA VAL A 64 -0.96 10.14 4.95
C VAL A 64 -1.58 11.25 4.11
N SER A 65 -0.82 12.32 3.84
CA SER A 65 -1.25 13.42 2.97
C SER A 65 -0.11 13.86 2.08
N GLY A 66 -0.28 13.67 0.76
CA GLY A 66 0.80 13.83 -0.21
C GLY A 66 1.97 12.89 0.11
N GLU A 67 3.18 13.46 0.18
CA GLU A 67 4.39 12.72 0.54
C GLU A 67 4.65 12.70 2.06
N ALA A 68 3.77 13.26 2.89
CA ALA A 68 4.01 13.33 4.33
C ALA A 68 3.12 12.33 5.10
N ILE A 69 3.69 11.76 6.16
CA ILE A 69 3.02 10.85 7.09
C ILE A 69 3.04 11.52 8.48
N TYR A 70 1.89 11.99 8.92
CA TYR A 70 1.71 12.79 10.14
C TYR A 70 1.25 11.91 11.28
N GLN A 71 1.70 12.19 12.51
CA GLN A 71 1.08 11.60 13.69
C GLN A 71 -0.27 12.32 13.95
N SER A 72 -1.40 11.64 13.78
CA SER A 72 -2.72 12.30 13.89
C SER A 72 -2.96 12.93 15.26
N ALA A 73 -2.41 12.33 16.32
CA ALA A 73 -2.47 12.87 17.68
C ALA A 73 -1.64 14.14 17.89
N HIS A 74 -0.63 14.36 17.05
CA HIS A 74 0.24 15.53 17.07
C HIS A 74 0.51 15.98 15.64
N PRO A 75 -0.44 16.65 14.96
CA PRO A 75 -0.35 16.94 13.52
C PRO A 75 0.86 17.77 13.09
N GLY A 76 1.53 18.45 14.03
CA GLY A 76 2.82 19.12 13.81
C GLY A 76 4.03 18.19 13.77
N MET A 77 3.84 16.88 13.92
CA MET A 77 4.90 15.87 13.96
C MET A 77 4.80 14.91 12.77
N CYS A 78 5.90 14.76 12.04
CA CYS A 78 5.99 14.01 10.80
C CYS A 78 6.99 12.86 10.91
N LEU A 79 6.68 11.72 10.29
CA LEU A 79 7.60 10.59 10.13
C LEU A 79 8.84 11.07 9.39
N THR A 80 10.02 10.88 9.98
CA THR A 80 11.26 11.49 9.54
C THR A 80 12.37 10.45 9.48
N SER A 81 13.12 10.44 8.38
CA SER A 81 14.35 9.66 8.23
C SER A 81 15.52 10.57 7.91
N ASP A 82 16.54 10.55 8.76
CA ASP A 82 17.81 11.26 8.56
C ASP A 82 18.85 10.41 7.79
N TYR A 83 18.42 9.39 7.05
CA TYR A 83 19.32 8.59 6.20
C TYR A 83 20.02 9.51 5.18
N PRO A 84 21.36 9.36 4.96
CA PRO A 84 22.23 8.26 5.41
C PRO A 84 22.89 8.44 6.78
N ARG A 85 22.66 9.53 7.52
CA ARG A 85 23.28 9.78 8.83
C ARG A 85 22.86 8.74 9.87
N THR A 86 21.60 8.32 9.86
CA THR A 86 21.09 7.22 10.69
C THR A 86 20.00 6.46 9.93
N ARG A 87 19.80 5.19 10.29
CA ARG A 87 18.71 4.35 9.77
C ARG A 87 17.45 4.41 10.62
N ILE A 88 17.54 4.91 11.86
CA ILE A 88 16.40 4.98 12.77
C ILE A 88 15.40 6.01 12.25
N VAL A 89 14.12 5.65 12.26
CA VAL A 89 13.02 6.56 11.91
C VAL A 89 12.47 7.20 13.17
N ASN A 90 12.25 8.51 13.10
CA ASN A 90 11.75 9.33 14.20
C ASN A 90 10.47 10.05 13.81
N VAL A 91 9.80 10.67 14.78
CA VAL A 91 8.90 11.80 14.54
C VAL A 91 9.62 13.10 14.86
N GLU A 92 9.58 14.06 13.94
CA GLU A 92 10.15 15.40 14.11
C GLU A 92 9.11 16.47 13.73
N PRO A 93 9.29 17.75 14.13
CA PRO A 93 8.42 18.82 13.67
C PRO A 93 8.35 18.81 12.15
N CYS A 94 7.14 18.93 11.61
CA CYS A 94 6.94 18.90 10.17
C CYS A 94 7.63 20.08 9.49
N ASP A 95 8.40 19.81 8.45
CA ASP A 95 9.08 20.78 7.58
C ASP A 95 8.87 20.40 6.10
N SER A 96 9.34 21.25 5.17
CA SER A 96 9.23 20.99 3.72
C SER A 96 10.40 20.18 3.15
N GLY A 97 11.29 19.71 4.03
CA GLY A 97 12.52 19.02 3.71
C GLY A 97 12.28 17.60 3.21
N THR A 98 13.27 17.06 2.53
CA THR A 98 13.17 15.75 1.86
C THR A 98 13.22 14.55 2.81
N ARG A 99 13.64 14.77 4.06
CA ARG A 99 13.74 13.75 5.12
C ARG A 99 12.38 13.24 5.61
N GLN A 100 11.32 13.99 5.33
CA GLN A 100 9.95 13.69 5.75
C GLN A 100 9.04 13.28 4.59
N ARG A 101 9.64 13.10 3.41
CA ARG A 101 8.93 12.70 2.19
C ARG A 101 8.99 11.19 2.03
N TRP A 102 7.81 10.61 1.93
CA TRP A 102 7.57 9.19 1.79
C TRP A 102 6.65 8.95 0.60
N THR A 103 6.98 7.95 -0.19
CA THR A 103 6.13 7.45 -1.25
C THR A 103 5.51 6.14 -0.78
N VAL A 104 4.19 6.05 -0.77
CA VAL A 104 3.47 4.80 -0.49
C VAL A 104 3.10 4.16 -1.83
N SER A 105 3.57 2.94 -2.08
CA SER A 105 3.27 2.21 -3.31
C SER A 105 3.07 0.72 -3.01
N GLY A 106 1.83 0.26 -3.15
CA GLY A 106 1.42 -1.06 -2.69
C GLY A 106 1.62 -1.18 -1.19
N GLU A 107 2.33 -2.23 -0.77
CA GLU A 107 2.64 -2.50 0.63
C GLU A 107 3.95 -1.84 1.08
N ALA A 108 4.65 -1.13 0.22
CA ALA A 108 5.94 -0.55 0.54
C ALA A 108 5.85 0.97 0.74
N ILE A 109 6.61 1.46 1.73
CA ILE A 109 6.74 2.88 2.07
C ILE A 109 8.21 3.26 1.88
N TYR A 110 8.51 4.06 0.86
CA TYR A 110 9.86 4.41 0.43
C TYR A 110 10.22 5.81 0.89
N GLN A 111 11.48 6.04 1.25
CA GLN A 111 11.96 7.41 1.46
C GLN A 111 12.11 8.10 0.10
N SER A 112 11.39 9.18 -0.17
CA SER A 112 11.37 9.79 -1.51
C SER A 112 12.73 10.33 -1.95
N ALA A 113 13.56 10.81 -1.01
CA ALA A 113 14.94 11.22 -1.29
C ALA A 113 15.90 10.06 -1.60
N HIS A 114 15.60 8.84 -1.12
CA HIS A 114 16.39 7.64 -1.41
C HIS A 114 15.44 6.49 -1.73
N PRO A 115 14.86 6.42 -2.95
CA PRO A 115 13.83 5.43 -3.29
C PRO A 115 14.25 3.96 -3.15
N GLY A 116 15.55 3.68 -3.04
CA GLY A 116 16.07 2.35 -2.70
C GLY A 116 15.96 1.98 -1.22
N MET A 117 15.43 2.87 -0.38
CA MET A 117 15.32 2.71 1.08
C MET A 117 13.84 2.63 1.50
N CYS A 118 13.48 1.54 2.16
CA CYS A 118 12.11 1.21 2.57
C CYS A 118 11.96 1.23 4.09
N LEU A 119 10.81 1.72 4.56
CA LEU A 119 10.39 1.63 5.97
C LEU A 119 10.35 0.15 6.36
N THR A 120 11.08 -0.20 7.41
CA THR A 120 11.34 -1.58 7.78
C THR A 120 11.13 -1.78 9.27
N SER A 121 10.54 -2.92 9.65
CA SER A 121 10.37 -3.35 11.04
C SER A 121 11.06 -4.70 11.25
N ASP A 122 11.95 -4.76 12.22
CA ASP A 122 12.66 -5.99 12.60
C ASP A 122 11.92 -6.82 13.66
N HIS A 123 10.63 -6.54 13.87
CA HIS A 123 9.81 -7.32 14.79
C HIS A 123 9.79 -8.81 14.38
N PRO A 124 9.96 -9.77 15.32
CA PRO A 124 9.99 -9.59 16.78
C PRO A 124 11.37 -9.33 17.40
N ARG A 125 12.46 -9.26 16.63
CA ARG A 125 13.82 -9.07 17.18
C ARG A 125 13.97 -7.72 17.86
N THR A 126 13.44 -6.67 17.25
CA THR A 126 13.37 -5.33 17.84
C THR A 126 12.00 -4.72 17.56
N ARG A 127 11.63 -3.69 18.32
CA ARG A 127 10.44 -2.90 18.03
C ARG A 127 10.76 -1.63 17.24
N ILE A 128 12.02 -1.31 17.00
CA ILE A 128 12.42 -0.07 16.34
C ILE A 128 12.09 -0.15 14.85
N VAL A 129 11.56 0.94 14.31
CA VAL A 129 11.36 1.09 12.87
C VAL A 129 12.56 1.81 12.28
N ASN A 130 13.09 1.26 11.20
CA ASN A 130 14.28 1.74 10.51
C ASN A 130 14.02 1.89 9.00
N VAL A 131 15.00 2.42 8.27
CA VAL A 131 15.06 2.31 6.81
C VAL A 131 16.16 1.35 6.39
N GLU A 132 15.82 0.39 5.53
CA GLU A 132 16.74 -0.60 4.96
C GLU A 132 16.64 -0.60 3.44
N PRO A 133 17.65 -1.13 2.71
CA PRO A 133 17.50 -1.37 1.28
C PRO A 133 16.21 -2.14 1.01
N CYS A 134 15.47 -1.70 0.00
CA CYS A 134 14.19 -2.32 -0.34
C CYS A 134 14.40 -3.78 -0.77
N ASN A 135 13.62 -4.67 -0.18
CA ASN A 135 13.57 -6.10 -0.44
C ASN A 135 12.09 -6.49 -0.66
N PRO A 136 11.63 -6.53 -1.91
CA PRO A 136 10.23 -6.85 -2.22
C PRO A 136 9.75 -8.21 -1.69
N SER A 137 10.67 -9.17 -1.52
CA SER A 137 10.37 -10.50 -0.95
C SER A 137 10.42 -10.51 0.58
N GLY A 138 10.86 -9.42 1.22
CA GLY A 138 11.05 -9.31 2.66
C GLY A 138 9.81 -8.77 3.35
N ILE A 139 9.09 -9.64 4.07
CA ILE A 139 7.85 -9.25 4.77
C ILE A 139 8.00 -8.12 5.80
N ARG A 140 9.23 -7.90 6.30
CA ARG A 140 9.57 -6.82 7.24
C ARG A 140 9.30 -5.40 6.69
N GLN A 141 9.05 -5.28 5.39
CA GLN A 141 8.88 -4.01 4.67
C GLN A 141 7.48 -3.85 4.07
N HIS A 142 6.58 -4.80 4.34
CA HIS A 142 5.21 -4.72 3.87
C HIS A 142 4.32 -4.13 4.95
N TRP A 143 3.61 -3.07 4.57
CA TRP A 143 2.76 -2.26 5.42
C TRP A 143 1.40 -2.11 4.77
N THR A 144 0.36 -2.33 5.55
CA THR A 144 -1.04 -2.16 5.16
C THR A 144 -1.62 -0.95 5.88
N GLY A 145 -2.14 0.01 5.12
CA GLY A 145 -2.94 1.11 5.67
C GLY A 145 -4.41 0.70 5.84
N GLN A 146 -4.98 0.86 7.03
CA GLN A 146 -6.41 0.72 7.30
C GLN A 146 -6.92 1.89 8.15
N GLY A 147 -7.67 2.80 7.52
CA GLY A 147 -8.05 4.06 8.15
C GLY A 147 -6.81 4.88 8.53
N GLU A 148 -6.73 5.29 9.80
CA GLU A 148 -5.55 5.99 10.34
C GLU A 148 -4.44 5.04 10.83
N GLN A 149 -4.57 3.73 10.64
CA GLN A 149 -3.57 2.78 11.15
C GLN A 149 -2.69 2.26 10.02
N ILE A 150 -1.38 2.20 10.27
CA ILE A 150 -0.40 1.57 9.38
C ILE A 150 0.13 0.35 10.12
N SER A 151 -0.16 -0.86 9.63
CA SER A 151 0.25 -2.12 10.23
C SER A 151 1.23 -2.87 9.36
N MET A 152 2.06 -3.73 9.95
CA MET A 152 2.79 -4.72 9.16
C MET A 152 1.78 -5.64 8.47
N THR A 153 1.97 -5.97 7.20
CA THR A 153 1.05 -6.88 6.50
C THR A 153 1.02 -8.26 7.17
N LEU A 154 -0.18 -8.84 7.25
CA LEU A 154 -0.35 -10.25 7.61
C LEU A 154 0.11 -11.17 6.45
N VAL A 155 1.09 -12.03 6.72
CA VAL A 155 1.51 -13.14 5.84
C VAL A 155 0.92 -14.47 6.24
#